data_AF-A0A9X0CK46-F1
#
_entry.id   AF-A0A9X0CK46-F1
#
_cell.length_a   1.000
_cell.length_b   1.000
_cell.length_c   1.000
_cell.angle_alpha   90.00
_cell.angle_beta   90.00
_cell.angle_gamma   90.00
#
_symmetry.space_group_name_H-M   'P 1'
#
loop_
_entity.id
_entity.type
_entity.pdbx_description
1 polymer ?
#
loop_
_entity_poly.entity_id
_entity_poly.type
_entity_poly.pdbx_seq_one_letter_code
_entity_poly.pdbx_strand_id
1 'polypeptide(L)'
;MAYTVHKILDEFGTFASMTFDKFVSPFESKGLKVYHKRWITSNVMKVYSDKLPQMQVDLVAYYNYSGWMKRAGLETWVLALNYNRYQSFPARFVEQPLPQTRFGSFKMPVPREGIEIQRYLYPDDWWKEVKPVTCNATLKS
;
A
#
# COMPACT_ATOMS: atom_id res chain seq x y z
N MET A 1 -7.07 -8.78 34.43
CA MET A 1 -6.28 -8.61 33.19
C MET A 1 -6.28 -9.94 32.48
N ALA A 2 -6.75 -10.00 31.23
CA ALA A 2 -6.83 -11.24 30.43
C ALA A 2 -6.58 -10.92 28.95
N TYR A 3 -5.99 -11.87 28.24
CA TYR A 3 -5.38 -11.69 26.92
C TYR A 3 -6.37 -11.94 25.78
N THR A 4 -6.10 -11.36 24.60
CA THR A 4 -6.24 -12.02 23.28
C THR A 4 -5.57 -11.14 22.21
N VAL A 5 -4.69 -11.72 21.40
CA VAL A 5 -4.26 -11.16 20.11
C VAL A 5 -5.06 -11.88 19.04
N HIS A 6 -5.57 -11.15 18.04
CA HIS A 6 -5.69 -11.53 16.61
C HIS A 6 -6.75 -10.63 15.96
N LYS A 7 -6.32 -9.74 15.06
CA LYS A 7 -7.11 -9.45 13.85
C LYS A 7 -6.20 -8.87 12.77
N ILE A 8 -5.60 -9.82 12.09
CA ILE A 8 -4.91 -9.79 10.81
C ILE A 8 -5.61 -10.96 10.11
N LEU A 9 -6.56 -10.77 9.19
CA LEU A 9 -7.94 -10.30 9.47
C LEU A 9 -8.93 -11.00 8.49
N ASP A 10 -10.08 -10.43 8.11
CA ASP A 10 -11.20 -11.14 7.41
C ASP A 10 -11.22 -11.01 5.84
N GLU A 11 -11.96 -11.87 5.11
CA GLU A 11 -12.28 -11.82 3.64
C GLU A 11 -12.95 -10.49 3.18
N PHE A 12 -13.36 -9.67 4.14
CA PHE A 12 -13.99 -8.36 3.97
C PHE A 12 -12.97 -7.23 3.80
N GLY A 13 -11.82 -7.56 3.23
CA GLY A 13 -10.76 -6.62 2.87
C GLY A 13 -9.65 -6.52 3.91
N THR A 14 -9.06 -7.65 4.31
CA THR A 14 -7.78 -7.63 5.04
C THR A 14 -7.16 -9.05 5.10
N PHE A 15 -6.52 -9.47 6.20
CA PHE A 15 -5.22 -10.13 6.14
C PHE A 15 -5.20 -11.64 6.52
N ALA A 16 -6.00 -12.46 5.85
CA ALA A 16 -6.47 -13.76 6.36
C ALA A 16 -5.46 -14.77 6.97
N SER A 17 -5.93 -15.42 8.05
CA SER A 17 -5.45 -16.68 8.66
C SER A 17 -4.07 -16.68 9.35
N MET A 18 -3.49 -15.51 9.62
CA MET A 18 -2.12 -15.43 10.15
C MET A 18 -1.95 -14.39 11.25
N THR A 19 -1.05 -14.69 12.19
CA THR A 19 -0.62 -13.74 13.22
C THR A 19 0.26 -12.65 12.58
N PHE A 20 0.49 -11.54 13.29
CA PHE A 20 1.43 -10.52 12.82
C PHE A 20 2.82 -11.10 12.61
N ASP A 21 3.28 -11.92 13.56
CA ASP A 21 4.58 -12.56 13.53
C ASP A 21 4.70 -13.52 12.34
N LYS A 22 3.63 -14.26 12.02
CA LYS A 22 3.56 -15.10 10.81
C LYS A 22 3.60 -14.27 9.51
N PHE A 23 2.99 -13.08 9.48
CA PHE A 23 3.12 -12.14 8.35
C PHE A 23 4.52 -11.52 8.23
N VAL A 24 5.16 -11.19 9.35
CA VAL A 24 6.48 -10.53 9.39
C VAL A 24 7.64 -11.51 9.13
N SER A 25 7.50 -12.76 9.59
CA SER A 25 8.56 -13.79 9.50
C SER A 25 9.20 -14.00 8.11
N PRO A 26 8.51 -13.89 6.95
CA PRO A 26 9.15 -14.04 5.65
C PRO A 26 10.12 -12.88 5.35
N PHE A 27 9.81 -11.66 5.81
CA PHE A 27 10.70 -10.50 5.67
C PHE A 27 11.95 -10.66 6.54
N GLU A 28 11.77 -11.03 7.80
CA GLU A 28 12.87 -11.26 8.75
C GLU A 28 13.78 -12.40 8.31
N SER A 29 13.22 -13.48 7.74
CA SER A 29 13.99 -14.60 7.16
C SER A 29 14.93 -14.19 6.00
N LYS A 30 14.71 -12.99 5.42
CA LYS A 30 15.56 -12.39 4.38
C LYS A 30 16.43 -11.24 4.90
N GLY A 31 16.46 -11.02 6.22
CA GLY A 31 17.23 -9.92 6.83
C GLY A 31 16.61 -8.54 6.58
N LEU A 32 15.31 -8.48 6.29
CA LEU A 32 14.54 -7.23 6.25
C LEU A 32 13.91 -6.97 7.62
N LYS A 33 13.78 -5.70 7.98
CA LYS A 33 13.06 -5.26 9.19
C LYS A 33 11.71 -4.69 8.82
N VAL A 34 10.70 -4.93 9.66
CA VAL A 34 9.34 -4.38 9.51
C VAL A 34 9.05 -3.45 10.68
N TYR A 35 9.05 -2.14 10.42
CA TYR A 35 8.66 -1.14 11.41
C TYR A 35 7.17 -0.81 11.30
N HIS A 36 6.45 -0.82 12.42
CA HIS A 36 5.04 -0.45 12.47
C HIS A 36 4.75 0.40 13.73
N LYS A 37 4.12 1.57 13.57
CA LYS A 37 3.64 2.37 14.70
C LYS A 37 2.29 1.85 15.17
N ARG A 38 2.31 0.93 16.13
CA ARG A 38 1.12 0.38 16.78
C ARG A 38 0.49 1.39 17.75
N TRP A 39 -0.15 2.47 17.24
CA TRP A 39 -1.40 3.03 17.79
C TRP A 39 -1.97 4.30 17.12
N ILE A 40 -1.15 5.22 16.59
CA ILE A 40 -1.58 6.64 16.56
C ILE A 40 -1.92 7.27 15.20
N THR A 41 -1.54 6.67 14.07
CA THR A 41 -1.61 7.38 12.77
C THR A 41 -2.13 6.52 11.62
N SER A 42 -1.21 5.87 10.88
CA SER A 42 -1.40 5.74 9.43
C SER A 42 -1.55 4.31 8.89
N ASN A 43 -1.49 3.28 9.75
CA ASN A 43 -1.41 1.85 9.41
C ASN A 43 -0.44 1.52 8.25
N VAL A 44 0.65 2.30 8.12
CA VAL A 44 1.77 1.98 7.24
C VAL A 44 2.75 1.11 8.00
N MET A 45 3.15 0.00 7.38
CA MET A 45 4.30 -0.80 7.80
C MET A 45 5.46 -0.48 6.87
N LYS A 46 6.61 -0.10 7.42
CA LYS A 46 7.82 0.20 6.64
C LYS A 46 8.70 -1.04 6.61
N VAL A 47 8.98 -1.57 5.42
CA VAL A 47 9.92 -2.67 5.20
C VAL A 47 11.23 -2.10 4.69
N TYR A 48 12.34 -2.39 5.35
CA TYR A 48 13.65 -1.81 5.04
C TYR A 48 14.81 -2.75 5.39
N SER A 49 16.03 -2.39 5.01
CA SER A 49 17.25 -3.12 5.37
C SER A 49 18.32 -2.16 5.89
N ASP A 50 19.00 -2.52 6.98
CA ASP A 50 20.12 -1.74 7.52
C ASP A 50 21.27 -1.57 6.51
N LYS A 51 21.39 -2.47 5.53
CA LYS A 51 22.43 -2.44 4.49
C LYS A 51 22.18 -1.34 3.44
N LEU A 52 20.94 -0.92 3.27
CA LEU A 52 20.48 0.07 2.29
C LEU A 52 19.39 0.93 2.94
N PRO A 53 19.72 1.74 3.97
CA PRO A 53 18.73 2.49 4.76
C PRO A 53 17.94 3.53 3.95
N GLN A 54 18.45 3.92 2.77
CA GLN A 54 17.76 4.77 1.79
C GLN A 54 16.70 4.04 0.96
N MET A 55 16.63 2.71 1.02
CA MET A 55 15.64 1.89 0.31
C MET A 55 14.63 1.31 1.31
N GLN A 56 13.40 1.81 1.24
CA GLN A 56 12.26 1.35 2.06
C GLN A 56 11.02 1.13 1.18
N VAL A 57 10.16 0.20 1.60
CA VAL A 57 8.84 -0.04 1.01
C VAL A 57 7.79 0.22 2.07
N ASP A 58 6.86 1.13 1.77
CA ASP A 58 5.72 1.43 2.63
C ASP A 58 4.53 0.54 2.22
N LEU A 59 4.12 -0.38 3.11
CA LEU A 59 2.95 -1.23 2.93
C LEU A 59 1.72 -0.57 3.58
N VAL A 60 0.67 -0.34 2.80
CA VAL A 60 -0.56 0.35 3.24
C VAL A 60 -1.73 -0.63 3.23
N ALA A 61 -2.43 -0.76 4.37
CA ALA A 61 -3.60 -1.62 4.49
C ALA A 61 -4.90 -0.90 4.08
N TYR A 62 -5.73 -1.57 3.27
CA TYR A 62 -7.06 -1.13 2.84
C TYR A 62 -8.10 -2.21 3.15
N TYR A 63 -9.33 -1.79 3.47
CA TYR A 63 -10.50 -2.64 3.68
C TYR A 63 -11.66 -2.27 2.77
N ASN A 64 -12.54 -3.23 2.47
CA ASN A 64 -13.70 -2.99 1.62
C ASN A 64 -14.87 -2.45 2.46
N TYR A 65 -15.35 -1.27 2.12
CA TYR A 65 -16.51 -0.63 2.70
C TYR A 65 -17.52 -0.33 1.59
N SER A 66 -18.56 -1.16 1.49
CA SER A 66 -19.66 -1.01 0.52
C SER A 66 -19.19 -0.80 -0.93
N GLY A 67 -18.22 -1.60 -1.39
CA GLY A 67 -17.69 -1.53 -2.75
C GLY A 67 -16.59 -0.48 -2.95
N TRP A 68 -16.11 0.16 -1.88
CA TRP A 68 -14.98 1.09 -1.90
C TRP A 68 -13.86 0.60 -0.98
N MET A 69 -12.64 0.54 -1.49
CA MET A 69 -11.47 0.36 -0.65
C MET A 69 -11.21 1.64 0.14
N LYS A 70 -11.19 1.50 1.46
CA LYS A 70 -10.87 2.54 2.44
C LYS A 70 -9.56 2.17 3.11
N ARG A 71 -8.63 3.12 3.24
CA ARG A 71 -7.42 2.90 4.02
C ARG A 71 -7.80 2.65 5.49
N ALA A 72 -7.11 1.72 6.15
CA ALA A 72 -7.29 1.47 7.58
C ALA A 72 -6.53 2.51 8.43
N GLY A 73 -7.01 2.78 9.65
CA GLY A 73 -6.30 3.62 10.64
C GLY A 73 -7.23 4.63 11.32
N LEU A 74 -6.80 5.19 12.45
CA LEU A 74 -7.61 6.19 13.17
C LEU A 74 -7.67 7.53 12.43
N GLU A 75 -6.60 7.92 11.74
CA GLU A 75 -6.56 9.12 10.91
C GLU A 75 -7.67 9.16 9.84
N THR A 76 -8.10 8.01 9.33
CA THR A 76 -9.13 7.95 8.28
C THR A 76 -10.52 8.28 8.84
N TRP A 77 -10.71 8.19 10.15
CA TRP A 77 -11.91 8.65 10.86
C TRP A 77 -11.80 10.14 11.23
N VAL A 78 -10.64 10.57 11.75
CA VAL A 78 -10.41 11.96 12.16
C VAL A 78 -10.38 12.92 10.96
N LEU A 79 -9.73 12.52 9.87
CA LEU A 79 -9.56 13.32 8.64
C LEU A 79 -10.37 12.72 7.47
N ALA A 80 -11.59 12.26 7.77
CA ALA A 80 -12.42 11.49 6.84
C ALA A 80 -12.60 12.14 5.46
N LEU A 81 -12.80 13.46 5.37
CA LEU A 81 -12.94 14.15 4.08
C LEU A 81 -11.69 13.98 3.19
N ASN A 82 -10.50 14.13 3.76
CA ASN A 82 -9.24 14.01 3.03
C ASN A 82 -8.99 12.55 2.58
N TYR A 83 -9.15 11.60 3.50
CA TYR A 83 -8.97 10.17 3.19
C TYR A 83 -10.04 9.62 2.24
N ASN A 84 -11.27 10.16 2.27
CA ASN A 84 -12.32 9.82 1.31
C ASN A 84 -12.05 10.37 -0.10
N ARG A 85 -11.41 11.55 -0.23
CA ARG A 85 -11.11 12.18 -1.53
C ARG A 85 -9.84 11.66 -2.18
N TYR A 86 -8.78 11.42 -1.41
CA TYR A 86 -7.43 11.16 -1.93
C TYR A 86 -6.92 9.74 -1.67
N GLN A 87 -7.62 8.93 -0.86
CA GLN A 87 -7.14 7.62 -0.41
C GLN A 87 -8.25 6.57 -0.35
N SER A 88 -9.22 6.68 -1.25
CA SER A 88 -10.31 5.73 -1.43
C SER A 88 -10.51 5.45 -2.91
N PHE A 89 -10.77 4.20 -3.29
CA PHE A 89 -11.02 3.83 -4.69
C PHE A 89 -12.01 2.65 -4.79
N PRO A 90 -12.73 2.48 -5.91
CA PRO A 90 -13.64 1.35 -6.10
C PRO A 90 -12.99 -0.04 -5.91
N ALA A 91 -13.66 -0.95 -5.20
CA ALA A 91 -13.14 -2.28 -4.88
C ALA A 91 -12.80 -3.12 -6.13
N ARG A 92 -13.52 -2.93 -7.24
CA ARG A 92 -13.27 -3.62 -8.52
C ARG A 92 -11.81 -3.52 -9.01
N PHE A 93 -11.11 -2.42 -8.69
CA PHE A 93 -9.71 -2.24 -9.06
C PHE A 93 -8.79 -3.30 -8.44
N VAL A 94 -9.13 -3.84 -7.27
CA VAL A 94 -8.31 -4.83 -6.54
C VAL A 94 -9.00 -6.19 -6.35
N GLU A 95 -10.18 -6.37 -6.96
CA GLU A 95 -10.94 -7.62 -6.93
C GLU A 95 -10.19 -8.74 -7.69
N GLN A 96 -10.05 -9.92 -7.07
CA GLN A 96 -9.30 -11.04 -7.64
C GLN A 96 -10.04 -11.69 -8.82
N PRO A 97 -9.34 -12.36 -9.77
CA PRO A 97 -7.88 -12.47 -9.89
C PRO A 97 -7.24 -11.23 -10.50
N LEU A 98 -6.15 -10.73 -9.89
CA LEU A 98 -5.44 -9.55 -10.38
C LEU A 98 -4.58 -9.83 -11.64
N PRO A 99 -4.55 -8.91 -12.62
CA PRO A 99 -3.61 -8.99 -13.73
C PRO A 99 -2.17 -8.90 -13.22
N GLN A 100 -1.26 -9.59 -13.92
CA GLN A 100 0.17 -9.59 -13.65
C GLN A 100 0.89 -8.67 -14.63
N THR A 101 1.75 -7.77 -14.13
CA THR A 101 2.67 -7.00 -14.98
C THR A 101 4.12 -7.26 -14.60
N ARG A 102 5.05 -6.90 -15.49
CA ARG A 102 6.49 -6.94 -15.20
C ARG A 102 6.90 -5.65 -14.49
N PHE A 103 7.52 -5.78 -13.32
CA PHE A 103 8.14 -4.68 -12.59
C PHE A 103 9.63 -5.02 -12.40
N GLY A 104 10.50 -4.34 -13.13
CA GLY A 104 11.92 -4.66 -13.19
C GLY A 104 12.19 -6.10 -13.66
N SER A 105 12.79 -6.91 -12.80
CA SER A 105 13.15 -8.31 -13.06
C SER A 105 12.06 -9.34 -12.74
N PHE A 106 10.96 -8.94 -12.08
CA PHE A 106 9.91 -9.87 -11.61
C PHE A 106 8.52 -9.53 -12.16
N LYS A 107 7.58 -10.45 -11.98
CA LYS A 107 6.14 -10.22 -12.20
C LYS A 107 5.46 -9.92 -10.88
N MET A 108 4.51 -8.99 -10.87
CA MET A 108 3.69 -8.68 -9.70
C MET A 108 2.22 -8.46 -10.07
N PRO A 109 1.28 -8.78 -9.15
CA PRO A 109 -0.11 -8.37 -9.30
C PRO A 109 -0.21 -6.84 -9.28
N VAL A 110 -1.07 -6.29 -10.13
CA VAL A 110 -1.39 -4.86 -10.18
C VAL A 110 -2.89 -4.64 -10.24
N PRO A 111 -3.39 -3.43 -9.91
CA PRO A 111 -4.79 -3.09 -10.09
C PRO A 111 -5.28 -3.33 -11.51
N ARG A 112 -6.58 -3.63 -11.64
CA ARG A 112 -7.29 -3.67 -12.93
C ARG A 112 -7.32 -2.28 -13.57
N GLU A 113 -7.73 -2.22 -14.84
CA GLU A 113 -7.95 -0.95 -15.57
C GLU A 113 -6.68 -0.06 -15.68
N GLY A 114 -5.49 -0.60 -15.41
CA GLY A 114 -4.21 0.09 -15.63
C GLY A 114 -3.99 1.27 -14.68
N ILE A 115 -3.84 2.47 -15.24
CA ILE A 115 -3.62 3.70 -14.45
C ILE A 115 -4.92 4.32 -13.90
N GLU A 116 -6.09 3.79 -14.24
CA GLU A 116 -7.39 4.39 -13.87
C GLU A 116 -7.63 4.48 -12.36
N ILE A 117 -7.00 3.61 -11.56
CA ILE A 117 -7.00 3.74 -10.08
C ILE A 117 -6.38 5.07 -9.62
N GLN A 118 -5.43 5.63 -10.37
CA GLN A 118 -4.76 6.89 -10.03
C GLN A 118 -5.72 8.07 -10.06
N ARG A 119 -6.82 8.02 -10.82
CA ARG A 119 -7.86 9.09 -10.81
C ARG A 119 -8.48 9.30 -9.42
N TYR A 120 -8.46 8.28 -8.58
CA TYR A 120 -9.03 8.28 -7.24
C TYR A 120 -8.01 8.60 -6.15
N LEU A 121 -6.70 8.49 -6.46
CA LEU A 121 -5.60 8.76 -5.53
C LEU A 121 -4.96 10.14 -5.78
N TYR A 122 -4.95 10.58 -7.03
CA TYR A 122 -4.35 11.80 -7.55
C TYR A 122 -5.37 12.55 -8.44
N PRO A 123 -6.55 12.93 -7.90
CA PRO A 123 -7.69 13.40 -8.69
C PRO A 123 -7.41 14.70 -9.46
N ASP A 124 -6.42 15.47 -9.04
CA ASP A 124 -6.13 16.81 -9.55
C ASP A 124 -4.99 16.79 -10.62
N ASP A 125 -4.24 15.70 -10.78
CA ASP A 125 -3.09 15.60 -11.69
C ASP A 125 -2.72 14.21 -12.27
N TRP A 126 -3.49 13.14 -12.02
CA TRP A 126 -3.18 11.75 -12.48
C TRP A 126 -2.87 11.58 -13.98
N TRP A 127 -3.36 12.48 -14.84
CA TRP A 127 -3.17 12.43 -16.30
C TRP A 127 -1.89 13.16 -16.76
N LYS A 128 -1.21 13.84 -15.86
CA LYS A 128 -0.10 14.76 -16.18
C LYS A 128 1.23 14.03 -16.14
N GLU A 129 1.81 13.78 -17.31
CA GLU A 129 3.21 13.34 -17.38
C GLU A 129 4.15 14.47 -16.91
N VAL A 130 4.82 14.26 -15.78
CA VAL A 130 5.83 15.20 -15.26
C VAL A 130 7.22 14.57 -15.44
N LYS A 131 8.00 15.11 -16.36
CA LYS A 131 9.39 14.66 -16.58
C LYS A 131 10.31 15.19 -15.48
N PRO A 132 11.19 14.35 -14.89
CA PRO A 132 12.22 14.81 -13.97
C PRO A 132 13.09 15.90 -14.60
N VAL A 133 13.50 16.89 -13.80
CA VAL A 133 14.33 18.03 -14.26
C VAL A 133 15.62 17.57 -14.96
N THR A 134 16.18 16.44 -14.51
CA THR A 134 17.38 15.82 -15.07
C THR A 134 17.20 15.20 -16.46
N CYS A 135 15.97 14.95 -16.93
CA CYS A 135 15.72 14.38 -18.26
C CYS A 135 15.94 15.37 -19.42
N ASN A 136 16.03 16.67 -19.14
CA ASN A 136 16.31 17.70 -20.14
C ASN A 136 17.81 18.04 -20.26
N ALA A 137 18.68 17.36 -19.52
CA ALA A 137 20.12 17.47 -19.72
C ALA A 137 20.52 16.71 -21.00
N THR A 138 20.51 17.42 -22.13
CA THR A 138 20.98 16.90 -23.42
C THR A 138 22.39 16.34 -23.26
N LEU A 139 22.52 15.02 -23.34
CA LEU A 139 23.82 14.37 -23.53
C LEU A 139 24.36 14.86 -24.87
N LYS A 140 25.32 15.80 -24.82
CA LYS A 140 26.18 16.10 -25.96
C LYS A 140 27.11 14.91 -26.17
N SER A 141 26.68 14.01 -27.05
CA SER A 141 27.53 13.00 -27.71
C SER A 141 28.44 13.69 -28.73
#